data_AF-A0A529UQM5-F1
#
_entry.id   AF-A0A529UQM5-F1
#
_cell.length_a   1.000
_cell.length_b   1.000
_cell.length_c   1.000
_cell.angle_alpha   90.00
_cell.angle_beta   90.00
_cell.angle_gamma   90.00
#
_symmetry.space_group_name_H-M   'P 1'
#
loop_
_entity.id
_entity.type
_entity.pdbx_description
1 polymer ?
#
loop_
_entity_poly.entity_id
_entity_poly.type
_entity_poly.pdbx_seq_one_letter_code
_entity_poly.pdbx_strand_id
1 'polypeptide(L)' 'MSTPIVVDSVAALRAQVREWRQAGLRVAMVPTMGALHDGHISLVRIALECADRCV' A
#
# COMPACT_ATOMS: atom_id res chain seq x y z
N MET A 1 -2.97 13.45 6.91
CA MET A 1 -2.63 12.22 6.18
C MET A 1 -1.20 12.36 5.70
N SER A 2 -0.38 11.34 5.89
CA SER A 2 0.99 11.34 5.39
C SER A 2 0.99 11.21 3.86
N THR A 3 1.91 11.88 3.19
CA THR A 3 2.11 11.75 1.74
C THR A 3 2.46 10.29 1.39
N PRO A 4 1.83 9.69 0.36
CA PRO A 4 2.18 8.33 -0.05
C PRO A 4 3.57 8.27 -0.70
N ILE A 5 4.25 7.14 -0.53
CA ILE A 5 5.49 6.83 -1.25
C ILE A 5 5.07 6.38 -2.66
N VAL A 6 5.60 7.03 -3.69
CA VAL A 6 5.33 6.69 -5.09
C VAL A 6 6.59 6.09 -5.72
N VAL A 7 6.45 4.93 -6.34
CA VAL A 7 7.52 4.21 -7.05
C VAL A 7 7.00 3.71 -8.39
N ASP A 8 7.87 3.64 -9.39
CA ASP A 8 7.55 3.29 -10.78
C ASP A 8 8.25 2.00 -11.26
N SER A 9 9.01 1.35 -10.38
CA SER A 9 9.71 0.10 -10.69
C SER A 9 9.41 -1.00 -9.69
N VAL A 10 9.36 -2.23 -10.20
CA VAL A 10 9.19 -3.44 -9.37
C VAL A 10 10.30 -3.57 -8.34
N ALA A 11 11.53 -3.19 -8.69
CA ALA A 11 12.68 -3.26 -7.79
C ALA A 11 12.51 -2.32 -6.58
N ALA A 12 12.10 -1.07 -6.82
CA ALA A 12 11.86 -0.09 -5.76
C ALA A 12 10.68 -0.50 -4.87
N LEU A 13 9.55 -0.94 -5.45
CA LEU A 13 8.40 -1.43 -4.68
C LEU A 13 8.78 -2.60 -3.77
N ARG A 14 9.51 -3.58 -4.31
CA ARG A 14 9.97 -4.74 -3.52
C ARG A 14 10.95 -4.34 -2.43
N ALA A 15 11.80 -3.32 -2.64
CA ALA A 15 12.69 -2.82 -1.60
C ALA A 15 11.90 -2.22 -0.43
N GLN A 16 10.92 -1.36 -0.73
CA GLN A 16 10.08 -0.75 0.31
C GLN A 16 9.27 -1.78 1.09
N VAL A 17 8.66 -2.75 0.41
CA VAL A 17 7.89 -3.82 1.07
C VAL A 17 8.78 -4.71 1.92
N ARG A 18 10.03 -4.98 1.50
CA ARG A 18 10.99 -5.74 2.31
C ARG A 18 11.35 -5.01 3.60
N GLU A 19 11.59 -3.71 3.55
CA GLU A 19 11.87 -2.89 4.73
C GLU A 19 10.71 -2.97 5.74
N TRP A 20 9.48 -2.80 5.28
CA TRP A 20 8.30 -2.92 6.16
C TRP A 20 8.15 -4.30 6.78
N ARG A 21 8.37 -5.36 6.00
CA ARG A 21 8.34 -6.73 6.51
C ARG A 21 9.45 -7.00 7.53
N GLN A 22 10.65 -6.47 7.31
CA GLN A 22 11.77 -6.55 8.27
C GLN A 22 11.45 -5.82 9.58
N ALA A 23 10.68 -4.73 9.51
CA ALA A 23 10.15 -4.04 10.67
C ALA A 23 8.95 -4.75 11.34
N GLY A 24 8.56 -5.95 10.87
CA GLY A 24 7.44 -6.72 11.41
C GLY A 24 6.05 -6.20 11.02
N LEU A 25 5.97 -5.26 10.08
CA LEU A 25 4.70 -4.68 9.63
C LEU A 25 3.96 -5.63 8.69
N ARG A 26 2.65 -5.77 8.90
CA ARG A 26 1.74 -6.45 7.98
C ARG A 26 1.45 -5.53 6.79
N VAL A 27 1.43 -6.11 5.59
CA VAL A 27 1.21 -5.37 4.34
C VAL A 27 0.00 -5.96 3.61
N ALA A 28 -1.00 -5.13 3.33
CA ALA A 28 -2.14 -5.43 2.46
C ALA A 28 -1.95 -4.79 1.08
N MET A 29 -2.70 -5.25 0.07
CA MET A 29 -2.60 -4.76 -1.30
C MET A 29 -3.99 -4.45 -1.88
N VAL A 30 -4.12 -3.28 -2.51
CA VAL A 30 -5.31 -2.84 -3.26
C VAL A 30 -4.88 -2.55 -4.71
N PRO A 31 -4.90 -3.56 -5.60
CA PRO A 31 -4.57 -3.35 -7.01
C PRO A 31 -5.66 -2.52 -7.70
N THR A 32 -5.26 -1.51 -8.48
CA THR A 32 -6.18 -0.70 -9.30
C THR A 32 -5.58 -0.43 -10.68
N MET A 33 -6.41 0.06 -11.61
CA MET A 33 -5.97 0.56 -12.92
C MET A 33 -5.93 2.09 -13.00
N GLY A 34 -6.07 2.80 -11.87
CA GLY A 34 -6.22 4.27 -11.82
C GLY A 34 -7.68 4.73 -11.81
N ALA A 35 -7.93 5.99 -12.19
CA ALA A 35 -9.26 6.65 -12.15
C ALA A 35 -9.97 6.48 -10.79
N LEU A 36 -9.28 6.88 -9.71
CA LEU A 36 -9.71 6.64 -8.35
C LEU A 36 -11.01 7.39 -8.01
N HIS A 37 -11.84 6.74 -7.20
CA HIS A 37 -13.10 7.26 -6.67
C HIS A 37 -13.33 6.64 -5.28
N ASP A 38 -14.41 7.02 -4.59
CA ASP A 38 -14.64 6.64 -3.18
C ASP A 38 -14.65 5.12 -2.92
N GLY A 39 -15.00 4.31 -3.92
CA GLY A 39 -14.93 2.85 -3.84
C GLY A 39 -13.50 2.33 -3.70
N HIS A 40 -12.51 2.97 -4.32
CA HIS A 40 -11.11 2.62 -4.11
C HIS A 40 -10.65 3.01 -2.71
N ILE A 41 -11.12 4.16 -2.21
CA ILE A 41 -10.77 4.64 -0.87
C ILE A 41 -11.34 3.74 0.22
N SER A 42 -12.54 3.18 0.02
CA SER A 42 -13.10 2.20 0.97
C SER A 42 -12.26 0.93 1.04
N LEU A 43 -11.76 0.42 -0.09
CA LEU A 43 -10.85 -0.73 -0.12
C LEU A 43 -9.53 -0.44 0.62
N VAL A 44 -8.96 0.75 0.46
CA VAL A 44 -7.74 1.17 1.19
C VAL A 44 -8.01 1.24 2.70
N ARG A 45 -9.17 1.74 3.13
CA ARG A 45 -9.56 1.77 4.55
C ARG A 45 -9.64 0.35 5.12
N ILE A 46 -10.32 -0.57 4.44
CA ILE A 46 -10.43 -1.97 4.84
C ILE A 46 -9.04 -2.64 4.91
N ALA A 47 -8.17 -2.35 3.94
CA ALA A 47 -6.80 -2.88 3.93
C ALA A 47 -6.01 -2.44 5.17
N LEU A 48 -6.17 -1.18 5.60
CA LEU A 48 -5.49 -0.62 6.78
C LEU A 48 -6.11 -1.07 8.11
N GLU A 49 -7.32 -1.61 8.13
CA GLU A 49 -7.87 -2.28 9.32
C GLU A 49 -7.20 -3.65 9.57
N CYS A 50 -6.70 -4.28 8.50
CA CYS A 50 -6.12 -5.61 8.54
C CYS A 50 -4.57 -5.62 8.55
N ALA A 51 -3.94 -4.50 8.22
CA ALA A 51 -2.51 -4.37 8.01
C ALA A 51 -1.98 -2.97 8.38
N ASP A 52 -0.69 -2.87 8.68
CA ASP A 52 -0.05 -1.61 9.06
C ASP A 52 0.30 -0.73 7.85
N ARG A 53 0.39 -1.35 6.66
CA ARG A 53 0.70 -0.71 5.38
C ARG A 53 -0.23 -1.23 4.29
N CYS A 54 -0.64 -0.33 3.39
CA CYS A 54 -1.38 -0.66 2.16
C CYS A 54 -0.50 -0.32 0.96
N VAL A 55 -0.42 -1.23 0.00
CA VAL A 55 0.18 -1.05 -1.33
C VAL A 55 -0.92 -0.93 -2.36
#